data_AF-A0A5J9STP3-F1
#
_entry.id   AF-A0A5J9STP3-F1
#
_cell.length_a   1.000
_cell.length_b   1.000
_cell.length_c   1.000
_cell.angle_alpha   90.00
_cell.angle_beta   90.00
_cell.angle_gamma   90.00
#
_symmetry.space_group_name_H-M   'P 1'
#
loop_
_entity.id
_entity.type
_entity.pdbx_description
1 polymer ?
#
loop_
_entity_poly.entity_id
_entity_poly.type
_entity_poly.pdbx_seq_one_letter_code
_entity_poly.pdbx_strand_id
1 'polypeptide(L)'
;DQGKLVQEVAAGGLPAPPSRYVLKEEVRPTGGVAASELAFPTVDLQRLAEPGDVEEAAKLRSALDSWGLFAVTGHGVPEELLDGILDATREFFHLPAEAKLEYANRTDDGDVGNNPCLPCLLI
;
A
#
# COMPACT_ATOMS: atom_id res chain seq x y z
N ASP A 1 10.82 -21.00 -13.32
CA ASP A 1 10.63 -19.55 -13.10
C ASP A 1 9.67 -19.24 -11.92
N GLN A 2 9.45 -20.20 -11.02
CA GLN A 2 8.68 -20.00 -9.79
C GLN A 2 9.69 -19.81 -8.66
N GLY A 3 9.70 -18.65 -8.01
CA GLY A 3 10.65 -18.35 -6.93
C GLY A 3 11.21 -16.93 -6.87
N LYS A 4 11.14 -16.15 -7.96
CA LYS A 4 11.72 -14.79 -7.99
C LYS A 4 10.81 -13.74 -7.35
N LEU A 5 11.41 -12.81 -6.61
CA LEU A 5 10.74 -11.63 -6.07
C LEU A 5 10.27 -10.73 -7.23
N VAL A 6 9.17 -10.00 -7.04
CA VAL A 6 8.63 -9.08 -8.05
C VAL A 6 9.67 -8.04 -8.49
N GLN A 7 10.52 -7.59 -7.56
CA GLN A 7 11.62 -6.65 -7.85
C GLN A 7 12.63 -7.25 -8.84
N GLU A 8 12.97 -8.54 -8.71
CA GLU A 8 13.89 -9.22 -9.64
C GLU A 8 13.24 -9.41 -11.02
N VAL A 9 11.94 -9.72 -11.04
CA VAL A 9 11.17 -9.82 -12.30
C VAL A 9 11.15 -8.47 -13.02
N ALA A 10 10.93 -7.37 -12.30
CA ALA A 10 10.93 -6.02 -12.85
C ALA A 10 12.32 -5.59 -13.35
N ALA A 11 13.38 -5.90 -12.59
CA ALA A 11 14.76 -5.61 -12.96
C ALA A 11 15.25 -6.42 -14.18
N GLY A 12 14.62 -7.57 -14.46
CA GLY A 12 14.99 -8.47 -15.55
C GLY A 12 14.73 -7.94 -16.97
N GLY A 13 14.14 -6.74 -17.13
CA GLY A 13 13.99 -6.08 -18.43
C GLY A 13 13.11 -6.83 -19.44
N LEU A 14 12.11 -7.58 -18.95
CA LEU A 14 11.22 -8.35 -19.80
C LEU A 14 10.39 -7.41 -20.71
N PRO A 15 10.15 -7.79 -21.98
CA PRO A 15 9.40 -6.96 -22.93
C PRO A 15 7.91 -6.82 -22.54
N ALA A 16 7.40 -7.71 -21.70
CA ALA A 16 6.06 -7.69 -21.15
C ALA A 16 6.05 -8.35 -19.77
N PRO A 17 5.11 -7.98 -18.87
CA PRO A 17 4.95 -8.66 -17.59
C PRO A 17 4.56 -10.13 -17.80
N PRO A 18 5.04 -11.05 -16.93
CA PRO A 18 4.61 -12.45 -16.98
C PRO A 18 3.08 -12.57 -16.90
N SER A 19 2.51 -13.54 -17.62
CA SER A 19 1.06 -13.71 -17.78
C SER A 19 0.29 -13.81 -16.45
N ARG A 20 0.91 -14.32 -15.39
CA ARG A 20 0.32 -14.37 -14.03
C ARG A 20 0.02 -12.99 -13.40
N TYR A 21 0.67 -11.94 -13.88
CA TYR A 21 0.42 -10.55 -13.46
C TYR A 21 -0.53 -9.81 -14.41
N VAL A 22 -0.87 -10.41 -15.55
CA VAL A 22 -1.79 -9.82 -16.52
C VAL A 22 -3.22 -10.12 -16.07
N LEU A 23 -3.97 -9.07 -15.75
CA LEU A 23 -5.39 -9.18 -15.47
C LEU A 23 -6.14 -9.76 -16.67
N LYS A 24 -7.07 -10.69 -16.38
CA LYS A 24 -7.98 -11.25 -17.37
C LYS A 24 -8.84 -10.15 -17.97
N GLU A 25 -9.32 -10.35 -19.19
CA GLU A 25 -10.04 -9.32 -19.93
C GLU A 25 -11.32 -8.86 -19.21
N GLU A 26 -11.99 -9.76 -18.48
CA GLU A 26 -13.25 -9.48 -17.79
C GLU A 26 -13.08 -8.53 -16.60
N VAL A 27 -11.88 -8.48 -16.01
CA VAL A 27 -11.56 -7.66 -14.83
C VAL A 27 -10.62 -6.50 -15.15
N ARG A 28 -10.21 -6.36 -16.42
CA ARG A 28 -9.35 -5.27 -16.83
C ARG A 28 -10.15 -3.97 -16.76
N PRO A 29 -9.64 -2.92 -16.11
CA PRO A 29 -10.32 -1.62 -16.11
C PRO A 29 -10.57 -1.15 -17.55
N THR A 30 -11.84 -1.09 -17.95
CA THR A 30 -12.25 -0.55 -19.26
C THR A 30 -12.32 0.96 -19.18
N GLY A 31 -11.23 1.61 -19.56
CA GLY A 31 -11.13 3.07 -19.66
C GLY A 31 -9.90 3.59 -18.93
N GLY A 32 -9.19 4.52 -19.55
CA GLY A 32 -8.30 5.39 -18.80
C GLY A 32 -9.17 6.12 -17.80
N VAL A 33 -8.92 5.92 -16.51
CA VAL A 33 -9.47 6.80 -15.48
C VAL A 33 -8.94 8.19 -15.79
N ALA A 34 -9.70 8.96 -16.57
CA ALA A 34 -9.75 10.39 -16.35
C ALA A 34 -10.16 10.48 -14.89
N ALA A 35 -9.19 10.76 -14.03
CA ALA A 35 -9.46 11.08 -12.65
C ALA A 35 -10.32 12.34 -12.70
N SER A 36 -11.64 12.14 -12.79
CA SER A 36 -12.58 13.13 -12.30
C SER A 36 -12.06 13.45 -10.91
N GLU A 37 -11.84 14.73 -10.61
CA GLU A 37 -11.37 15.25 -9.32
C GLU A 37 -12.41 14.94 -8.23
N LEU A 38 -12.71 13.66 -8.00
CA LEU A 38 -13.46 13.18 -6.87
C LEU A 38 -12.59 13.49 -5.67
N ALA A 39 -12.96 14.56 -4.96
CA ALA A 39 -12.27 15.00 -3.78
C ALA A 39 -12.30 13.88 -2.74
N PHE A 40 -11.16 13.22 -2.58
CA PHE A 40 -10.96 12.16 -1.61
C PHE A 40 -11.15 12.73 -0.19
N PRO A 41 -11.98 12.10 0.66
CA PRO A 41 -12.26 12.64 1.98
C PRO A 41 -10.99 12.66 2.82
N THR A 42 -10.69 13.82 3.42
CA THR A 42 -9.56 14.01 4.34
C THR A 42 -10.08 14.50 5.67
N VAL A 43 -9.80 13.84 6.79
CA VAL A 43 -10.29 14.15 8.13
C VAL A 43 -9.17 14.73 8.99
N ASP A 44 -9.40 15.87 9.61
CA ASP A 44 -8.45 16.49 10.54
C ASP A 44 -8.68 15.97 11.97
N LEU A 45 -7.71 15.20 12.49
CA LEU A 45 -7.81 14.58 13.81
C LEU A 45 -7.67 15.59 14.96
N GLN A 46 -6.99 16.71 14.74
CA GLN A 46 -6.89 17.76 15.76
C GLN A 46 -8.25 18.42 15.93
N ARG A 47 -8.90 18.81 14.83
CA ARG A 47 -10.27 19.36 14.86
C ARG A 47 -11.28 18.36 15.42
N LEU A 48 -11.16 17.10 15.06
CA LEU A 48 -12.03 16.05 15.57
C LEU A 48 -11.91 15.86 17.10
N ALA A 49 -10.73 16.12 17.66
CA ALA A 49 -10.49 16.06 19.10
C ALA A 49 -10.99 17.30 19.85
N GLU A 50 -11.25 18.41 19.16
CA GLU A 50 -11.79 19.63 19.76
C GLU A 50 -13.27 19.42 20.15
N PRO A 51 -13.64 19.65 21.43
CA PRO A 51 -15.03 19.52 21.85
C PRO A 51 -15.93 20.50 21.10
N GLY A 52 -16.86 19.97 20.30
CA GLY A 52 -17.89 20.76 19.63
C GLY A 52 -17.66 20.97 18.13
N ASP A 53 -16.61 20.43 17.51
CA ASP A 53 -16.49 20.41 16.05
C ASP A 53 -17.41 19.34 15.43
N VAL A 54 -18.68 19.68 15.29
CA VAL A 54 -19.70 18.81 14.70
C VAL A 54 -19.48 18.60 13.20
N GLU A 55 -18.83 19.55 12.53
CA GLU A 55 -18.56 19.49 11.09
C GLU A 55 -17.55 18.39 10.77
N GLU A 56 -16.42 18.36 11.49
CA GLU A 56 -15.38 17.36 11.25
C GLU A 56 -15.89 15.94 11.63
N ALA A 57 -16.66 15.84 12.70
CA ALA A 57 -17.33 14.59 13.06
C ALA A 57 -18.36 14.13 12.01
N ALA A 58 -19.09 15.06 11.38
CA ALA A 58 -20.01 14.75 10.29
C ALA A 58 -19.29 14.34 9.01
N LYS A 59 -18.15 14.97 8.72
CA LYS A 59 -17.26 14.61 7.61
C LYS A 59 -16.72 13.19 7.76
N LEU A 60 -16.26 12.81 8.95
CA LEU A 60 -15.83 11.45 9.25
C LEU A 60 -16.95 10.43 8.99
N ARG A 61 -18.16 10.68 9.51
CA ARG A 61 -19.32 9.81 9.27
C ARG A 61 -19.62 9.68 7.78
N SER A 62 -19.67 10.80 7.06
CA SER A 62 -19.92 10.80 5.62
C SER A 62 -18.86 10.02 4.84
N ALA A 63 -17.58 10.16 5.20
CA ALA A 63 -16.49 9.44 4.56
C ALA A 63 -16.59 7.92 4.77
N LEU A 64 -16.94 7.49 5.99
CA LEU A 64 -17.17 6.08 6.31
C LEU A 64 -18.37 5.50 5.54
N ASP A 65 -19.47 6.24 5.44
CA ASP A 65 -20.69 5.77 4.79
C ASP A 65 -20.60 5.72 3.26
N SER A 66 -19.83 6.64 2.65
CA SER A 66 -19.76 6.79 1.19
C SER A 66 -18.52 6.15 0.58
N TRP A 67 -17.32 6.47 1.08
CA TRP A 67 -16.05 6.00 0.53
C TRP A 67 -15.56 4.73 1.23
N GLY A 68 -15.87 4.56 2.52
CA GLY A 68 -15.34 3.48 3.36
C GLY A 68 -13.86 3.66 3.74
N LEU A 69 -13.21 4.72 3.27
CA LEU A 69 -11.81 5.07 3.53
C LEU A 69 -11.61 6.59 3.37
N PHE A 70 -10.61 7.14 4.06
CA PHE A 70 -10.31 8.58 4.09
C PHE A 70 -8.84 8.83 4.48
N ALA A 71 -8.32 9.99 4.11
CA ALA A 71 -7.00 10.47 4.52
C ALA A 71 -7.12 11.18 5.88
N VAL A 72 -6.02 11.27 6.62
CA VAL A 72 -5.99 11.99 7.90
C VAL A 72 -4.94 13.10 7.90
N THR A 73 -5.27 14.24 8.51
CA THR A 73 -4.36 15.33 8.84
C THR A 73 -4.44 15.65 10.33
N GLY A 74 -3.57 16.51 10.86
CA GLY A 74 -3.63 16.89 12.28
C GLY A 74 -3.42 15.72 13.26
N HIS A 75 -2.82 14.61 12.80
CA HIS A 75 -2.64 13.39 13.61
C HIS A 75 -1.52 13.51 14.66
N GLY A 76 -0.72 14.58 14.63
CA GLY A 76 0.34 14.83 15.62
C GLY A 76 1.57 13.92 15.51
N VAL A 77 1.68 13.12 14.45
CA VAL A 77 2.89 12.30 14.19
C VAL A 77 3.91 13.21 13.50
N PRO A 78 5.15 13.31 14.01
CA PRO A 78 6.18 14.14 13.39
C PRO A 78 6.48 13.71 11.94
N GLU A 79 6.68 14.68 11.06
CA GLU A 79 6.99 14.43 9.66
C GLU A 79 8.32 13.69 9.51
N GLU A 80 9.31 14.03 10.34
CA GLU A 80 10.63 13.40 10.34
C GLU A 80 10.56 11.90 10.70
N LEU A 81 9.57 11.49 11.50
CA LEU A 81 9.34 10.08 11.80
C LEU A 81 8.76 9.35 10.60
N LEU A 82 7.82 9.96 9.87
CA LEU A 82 7.25 9.39 8.65
C LEU A 82 8.34 9.25 7.58
N ASP A 83 9.16 10.29 7.39
CA ASP A 83 10.32 10.25 6.49
C ASP A 83 11.30 9.14 6.86
N GLY A 84 11.64 9.03 8.15
CA GLY A 84 12.51 7.96 8.63
C GLY A 84 11.96 6.55 8.38
N ILE A 85 10.63 6.34 8.51
CA ILE A 85 9.98 5.07 8.18
C ILE A 85 10.07 4.80 6.67
N LEU A 86 9.80 5.80 5.83
CA LEU A 86 9.88 5.67 4.38
C LEU A 86 11.32 5.34 3.93
N ASP A 87 12.31 6.01 4.51
CA ASP A 87 13.71 5.79 4.18
C ASP A 87 14.20 4.41 4.65
N ALA A 88 13.91 4.01 5.88
CA ALA A 88 14.23 2.66 6.37
C ALA A 88 13.58 1.56 5.50
N THR A 89 12.35 1.80 5.04
CA THR A 89 11.67 0.89 4.12
C THR A 89 12.40 0.80 2.79
N ARG A 90 12.74 1.96 2.19
CA ARG A 90 13.51 1.99 0.94
C ARG A 90 14.83 1.24 1.10
N GLU A 91 15.57 1.50 2.17
CA GLU A 91 16.83 0.81 2.46
C GLU A 91 16.65 -0.70 2.53
N PHE A 92 15.64 -1.18 3.28
CA PHE A 92 15.33 -2.60 3.36
C PHE A 92 15.06 -3.22 1.99
N PHE A 93 14.24 -2.58 1.15
CA PHE A 93 13.91 -3.12 -0.16
C PHE A 93 15.04 -3.02 -1.20
N HIS A 94 16.06 -2.20 -0.96
CA HIS A 94 17.32 -2.17 -1.73
C HIS A 94 18.32 -3.27 -1.34
N LEU A 95 18.12 -3.96 -0.21
CA LEU A 95 18.97 -5.09 0.15
C LEU A 95 18.88 -6.23 -0.88
N PRO A 96 19.92 -7.09 -0.96
CA PRO A 96 19.89 -8.31 -1.75
C PRO A 96 18.69 -9.21 -1.44
N ALA A 97 18.26 -10.00 -2.42
CA ALA A 97 17.09 -10.87 -2.27
C ALA A 97 17.28 -11.87 -1.11
N GLU A 98 18.48 -12.41 -0.95
CA GLU A 98 18.84 -13.40 0.06
C GLU A 98 18.59 -12.85 1.47
N ALA A 99 19.02 -11.62 1.74
CA ALA A 99 18.82 -10.96 3.03
C ALA A 99 17.34 -10.72 3.34
N LYS A 100 16.54 -10.39 2.32
CA LYS A 100 15.10 -10.18 2.48
C LYS A 100 14.36 -11.49 2.72
N LEU A 101 14.77 -12.58 2.07
CA LEU A 101 14.13 -13.90 2.19
C LEU A 101 14.24 -14.49 3.60
N GLU A 102 15.20 -14.05 4.42
CA GLU A 102 15.27 -14.41 5.85
C GLU A 102 14.03 -13.95 6.64
N TYR A 103 13.36 -12.91 6.17
CA TYR A 103 12.14 -12.33 6.77
C TYR A 103 10.87 -12.69 6.01
N ALA A 104 10.93 -13.67 5.09
CA ALA A 104 9.75 -14.14 4.38
C ALA A 104 8.76 -14.83 5.35
N ASN A 105 7.46 -14.63 5.11
CA ASN A 105 6.42 -15.32 5.87
C ASN A 105 6.58 -16.85 5.76
N ARG A 106 6.59 -17.54 6.91
CA ARG A 106 6.64 -19.01 6.95
C ARG A 106 5.26 -19.55 6.56
N THR A 107 5.22 -20.49 5.62
CA THR A 107 4.02 -21.28 5.34
C THR A 107 4.00 -22.51 6.24
N ASP A 108 2.88 -22.80 6.90
CA ASP A 108 2.74 -23.94 7.83
C ASP A 108 2.63 -25.31 7.13
N ASP A 109 2.61 -25.33 5.81
CA ASP A 109 2.77 -26.56 5.04
C ASP A 109 4.25 -26.69 4.64
N GLY A 110 4.88 -27.81 4.96
CA GLY A 110 6.31 -28.10 4.73
C GLY A 110 6.77 -28.12 3.26
N ASP A 111 6.07 -27.42 2.38
CA ASP A 111 6.55 -26.93 1.10
C ASP A 111 7.17 -25.55 1.35
N VAL A 112 8.42 -25.34 0.96
CA VAL A 112 9.07 -24.02 0.98
C VAL A 112 8.47 -23.19 -0.17
N GLY A 113 7.18 -22.92 -0.04
CA GLY A 113 6.30 -22.26 -0.98
C GLY A 113 6.47 -20.76 -0.86
N ASN A 114 7.53 -20.29 -1.50
CA ASN A 114 7.92 -18.91 -1.76
C ASN A 114 6.74 -18.00 -2.15
N ASN A 115 6.04 -17.46 -1.15
CA ASN A 115 4.99 -16.47 -1.31
C ASN A 115 5.65 -15.07 -1.25
N PRO A 116 5.44 -14.18 -2.23
CA PRO A 116 6.19 -12.92 -2.38
C PRO A 116 5.86 -11.85 -1.34
N CYS A 117 5.01 -12.17 -0.35
CA CYS A 117 4.75 -11.28 0.77
C CYS A 117 5.91 -11.40 1.77
N LEU A 118 7.01 -10.72 1.45
CA LEU A 118 7.75 -9.96 2.48
C LEU A 118 6.73 -9.19 3.30
N PRO A 119 6.96 -8.94 4.61
CA PRO A 119 5.99 -8.30 5.47
C PRO A 119 5.37 -7.14 4.72
N CYS A 120 4.04 -7.20 4.54
CA CYS A 120 3.23 -6.14 3.96
C CYS A 120 3.32 -4.96 4.93
N LEU A 121 4.48 -4.30 4.94
CA LEU A 121 4.75 -3.06 5.60
C LEU A 121 5.28 -2.13 4.51
N LEU A 122 4.37 -1.76 3.62
CA LEU A 122 4.12 -0.37 3.27
C LEU A 122 2.85 -0.31 2.42
N ILE A 123 1.81 0.27 3.02
CA ILE A 123 0.69 1.00 2.41
C ILE A 123 -0.05 0.28 1.27
#